data_AF-M0NA99-F1
#
_entry.id   AF-M0NA99-F1
#
_cell.length_a   1.000
_cell.length_b   1.000
_cell.length_c   1.000
_cell.angle_alpha   90.00
_cell.angle_beta   90.00
_cell.angle_gamma   90.00
#
_symmetry.space_group_name_H-M   'P 1'
#
loop_
_entity.id
_entity.type
_entity.pdbx_description
1 polymer ?
#
loop_
_entity_poly.entity_id
_entity_poly.type
_entity_poly.pdbx_seq_one_letter_code
_entity_poly.pdbx_strand_id
1 'polypeptide(L)' 'MADDALTAADHPCPDCGSTTATDRETEEYVLEDGTQRRMTFCTACATDDDGTLRYEVITEEFVRTEIGRAMCDDSRTE' A
#
# COMPACT_ATOMS: atom_id res chain seq x y z
N MET A 1 17.81 -7.74 15.58
CA MET A 1 16.41 -8.19 15.63
C MET A 1 15.94 -8.12 14.20
N ALA A 2 15.44 -9.21 13.63
CA ALA A 2 15.04 -9.23 12.22
C ALA A 2 13.75 -8.42 12.11
N ASP A 3 13.84 -7.20 11.60
CA ASP A 3 12.70 -6.44 11.11
C ASP A 3 12.18 -7.20 9.88
N ASP A 4 11.37 -8.22 10.14
CA ASP A 4 10.61 -9.00 9.18
C ASP A 4 9.51 -8.09 8.60
N ALA A 5 9.94 -7.09 7.82
CA ALA A 5 9.07 -6.39 6.90
C ALA A 5 8.77 -7.39 5.78
N LEU A 6 7.79 -8.27 6.02
CA LEU A 6 7.15 -9.07 4.99
C LEU A 6 6.75 -8.10 3.88
N THR A 7 7.60 -8.01 2.87
CA THR A 7 7.40 -7.10 1.76
C THR A 7 6.24 -7.69 0.97
N ALA A 8 5.36 -6.85 0.40
CA ALA A 8 4.24 -7.26 -0.46
C ALA A 8 4.52 -8.44 -1.41
N ALA A 9 5.77 -8.55 -1.88
CA ALA A 9 6.26 -9.62 -2.74
C ALA A 9 6.16 -11.04 -2.16
N ASP A 10 6.15 -11.20 -0.83
CA ASP A 10 6.16 -12.49 -0.14
C ASP A 10 4.74 -13.04 0.13
N HIS A 11 3.72 -12.19 0.05
CA HIS A 11 2.34 -12.60 0.28
C HIS A 11 1.71 -13.21 -0.97
N PRO A 12 1.22 -14.47 -0.92
CA PRO A 12 0.45 -15.05 -2.01
C PRO A 12 -0.89 -14.32 -2.14
N CYS A 13 -1.39 -14.18 -3.37
CA CYS A 13 -2.73 -13.63 -3.58
C CYS A 13 -3.78 -14.48 -2.83
N PRO A 14 -4.68 -13.87 -2.02
CA PRO A 14 -5.66 -14.62 -1.25
C PRO A 14 -6.72 -15.32 -2.13
N ASP A 15 -6.95 -14.81 -3.34
CA ASP A 15 -7.95 -15.37 -4.26
C ASP A 15 -7.41 -16.53 -5.09
N CYS A 16 -6.31 -16.32 -5.82
CA CYS A 16 -5.75 -17.33 -6.73
C CYS A 16 -4.47 -18.01 -6.24
N GLY A 17 -3.87 -17.55 -5.14
CA GLY A 17 -2.61 -18.08 -4.62
C GLY A 17 -1.37 -17.70 -5.43
N SER A 18 -1.50 -16.84 -6.45
CA SER A 18 -0.35 -16.44 -7.28
C SER A 18 0.71 -15.71 -6.45
N THR A 19 1.97 -16.11 -6.65
CA THR A 19 3.17 -15.48 -6.07
C THR A 19 4.06 -14.84 -7.14
N THR A 20 3.58 -14.76 -8.38
CA THR A 20 4.37 -14.26 -9.51
C THR A 20 4.44 -12.74 -9.49
N ALA A 21 5.65 -12.19 -9.60
CA ALA A 21 5.85 -10.74 -9.56
C ALA A 21 5.28 -9.99 -10.78
N THR A 22 5.22 -10.63 -11.95
CA THR A 22 4.62 -10.05 -13.17
C THR A 22 3.11 -9.88 -13.07
N ASP A 23 2.45 -10.67 -12.22
CA ASP A 23 1.01 -10.64 -11.99
C ASP A 23 0.63 -9.75 -10.79
N ARG A 24 1.49 -8.78 -10.49
CA ARG A 24 1.32 -7.86 -9.37
C ARG A 24 1.57 -6.44 -9.83
N GLU A 25 0.63 -5.56 -9.51
CA GLU A 25 0.78 -4.13 -9.71
C GLU A 25 0.78 -3.43 -8.36
N THR A 26 1.62 -2.40 -8.22
CA THR A 26 1.70 -1.60 -6.99
C THR A 26 1.34 -0.18 -7.33
N GLU A 27 0.36 0.37 -6.62
CA GLU A 27 -0.04 1.76 -6.74
C GLU A 27 0.27 2.51 -5.44
N GLU A 28 0.79 3.71 -5.60
CA GLU A 28 1.22 4.56 -4.50
C GLU A 28 0.46 5.89 -4.56
N TYR A 29 -0.19 6.24 -3.47
CA TYR A 29 -1.01 7.44 -3.33
C TYR A 29 -0.55 8.26 -2.14
N VAL A 30 -0.57 9.58 -2.26
CA VAL A 30 -0.34 10.49 -1.12
C VAL A 30 -1.69 11.05 -0.71
N LEU A 31 -2.10 10.80 0.53
CA LEU A 31 -3.32 11.32 1.13
C LEU A 31 -3.16 12.79 1.49
N GLU A 32 -4.27 13.51 1.70
CA GLU A 32 -4.27 14.95 2.02
C GLU A 32 -3.51 15.30 3.32
N ASP A 33 -3.42 14.37 4.27
CA ASP A 33 -2.65 14.49 5.52
C ASP A 33 -1.12 14.28 5.32
N GLY A 34 -0.67 13.90 4.13
CA GLY A 34 0.72 13.57 3.83
C GLY A 34 1.10 12.11 4.10
N THR A 35 0.15 11.29 4.56
CA THR A 35 0.31 9.84 4.64
C THR A 35 0.43 9.23 3.24
N GLN A 36 1.49 8.46 3.00
CA GLN A 36 1.66 7.68 1.77
C GLN A 36 0.98 6.32 1.96
N ARG A 37 0.05 5.99 1.07
CA ARG A 37 -0.63 4.71 0.99
C ARG A 37 -0.05 3.94 -0.19
N ARG A 38 0.49 2.76 0.06
CA ARG A 38 0.96 1.84 -0.97
C ARG A 38 0.04 0.62 -0.98
N MET A 39 -0.49 0.29 -2.14
CA MET A 39 -1.30 -0.91 -2.35
C MET A 39 -0.62 -1.81 -3.36
N THR A 40 -0.64 -3.11 -3.10
CA THR A 40 -0.23 -4.10 -4.09
C THR A 40 -1.42 -4.99 -4.42
N PHE A 41 -1.72 -5.10 -5.71
CA PHE A 41 -2.84 -5.84 -6.25
C PHE A 41 -2.37 -7.04 -7.06
N CYS A 42 -3.21 -8.07 -7.13
CA CYS A 42 -3.03 -9.20 -8.02
C CYS A 42 -3.76 -8.98 -9.35
N THR A 43 -3.01 -9.03 -10.45
CA THR A 43 -3.56 -8.94 -11.81
C THR A 43 -3.81 -10.30 -12.46
N ALA A 44 -3.24 -11.39 -11.92
CA ALA A 44 -3.48 -12.75 -12.43
C ALA A 44 -4.94 -13.20 -12.32
N CYS A 45 -5.62 -12.81 -11.24
CA CYS A 45 -7.01 -13.18 -10.96
C CYS A 45 -7.98 -12.01 -11.13
N ALA A 46 -7.56 -10.96 -11.83
CA ALA A 46 -8.42 -9.83 -12.11
C ALA A 46 -9.68 -10.31 -12.82
N THR A 47 -10.83 -10.00 -12.24
CA THR A 47 -12.13 -10.38 -12.81
C THR A 47 -12.76 -9.17 -13.48
N ASP A 48 -13.26 -9.35 -14.70
CA ASP A 48 -14.10 -8.36 -15.37
C ASP A 48 -15.53 -8.45 -14.82
N ASP A 49 -15.98 -7.37 -14.18
CA ASP A 49 -17.33 -7.22 -13.64
C ASP A 49 -17.98 -6.04 -14.37
N ASP A 50 -18.86 -6.34 -15.32
CA ASP A 50 -19.59 -5.34 -16.12
C ASP A 50 -18.67 -4.34 -16.86
N GLY A 51 -17.52 -4.81 -17.38
CA GLY A 51 -16.52 -3.98 -18.05
C GLY A 51 -15.57 -3.23 -17.11
N THR A 52 -15.62 -3.51 -15.81
CA THR A 52 -14.67 -3.00 -14.82
C THR A 52 -13.78 -4.13 -14.32
N LEU A 53 -12.47 -4.02 -14.54
CA LEU A 53 -11.50 -4.94 -13.95
C LEU A 53 -11.41 -4.71 -12.45
N ARG A 54 -11.72 -5.73 -11.67
CA ARG A 54 -11.55 -5.75 -10.22
C ARG A 54 -10.31 -6.56 -9.87
N TYR A 55 -9.36 -5.90 -9.20
CA TYR A 55 -8.12 -6.51 -8.73
C TYR A 55 -8.23 -6.87 -7.25
N GLU A 56 -7.67 -8.01 -6.88
CA GLU A 56 -7.61 -8.42 -5.48
C GLU A 56 -6.44 -7.75 -4.77
N VAL A 57 -6.68 -7.19 -3.59
CA VAL A 57 -5.63 -6.49 -2.80
C VAL A 57 -4.82 -7.53 -2.04
N ILE A 58 -3.54 -7.67 -2.37
CA ILE A 58 -2.61 -8.58 -1.68
C ILE A 58 -2.14 -7.96 -0.37
N THR A 59 -1.76 -6.69 -0.41
CA THR A 59 -1.36 -5.95 0.79
C THR A 59 -1.65 -4.46 0.65
N GLU A 60 -1.82 -3.82 1.79
CA GLU A 60 -2.02 -2.38 1.93
C GLU A 60 -1.13 -1.86 3.06
N GLU A 61 -0.27 -0.90 2.73
CA GLU A 61 0.69 -0.31 3.65
C GLU A 61 0.44 1.21 3.78
N PHE A 62 0.42 1.69 5.01
CA PHE A 62 0.32 3.12 5.32
C PHE A 62 1.66 3.62 5.87
N VAL A 63 2.44 4.26 5.01
CA VAL A 63 3.69 4.92 5.39
C VAL A 63 3.36 6.36 5.75
N ARG A 64 3.24 6.63 7.05
CA ARG A 64 3.10 8.00 7.54
C ARG A 64 4.43 8.73 7.32
N THR A 65 4.53 9.50 6.25
CA THR A 65 5.65 10.44 6.09
C THR A 65 5.54 11.45 7.22
N GLU A 66 6.56 11.58 8.07
CA GLU A 66 6.59 12.58 9.13
C GLU A 66 6.66 14.01 8.55
N ILE A 67 5.62 14.49 7.89
CA ILE A 67 5.49 15.90 7.45
C ILE A 67 4.88 16.75 8.59
N GLY A 68 4.73 16.18 9.80
CA GLY A 68 4.01 16.80 10.92
C GLY A 68 4.84 17.18 12.15
N ARG A 69 6.18 17.27 12.07
CA ARG A 69 7.01 17.72 13.22
C ARG A 69 7.80 19.01 12.99
N ALA A 70 7.42 19.81 11.99
CA ALA A 70 8.09 21.09 11.73
C ALA A 70 7.21 22.35 11.86
N MET A 71 5.90 22.23 12.14
CA MET A 71 4.99 23.39 12.24
C MET A 71 4.11 23.42 13.51
N CYS A 72 4.52 22.73 14.57
CA CYS A 72 4.00 22.94 15.93
C CYS A 72 5.11 23.30 16.92
N ASP A 73 6.10 24.08 16.47
CA ASP A 73 7.01 24.84 17.33
C ASP A 73 6.72 26.33 17.15
N ASP A 74 5.47 26.71 17.37
CA ASP A 74 5.08 28.11 17.60
C ASP A 74 4.23 28.12 18.88
N SER A 75 4.53 29.07 19.77
CA SER A 75 3.79 29.37 21.00
C SER A 75 4.10 28.55 22.26
N ARG A 76 5.36 28.60 22.76
CA ARG A 76 5.58 28.71 24.21
C ARG A 76 6.22 30.06 24.54
N THR A 77 5.39 31.10 24.44
CA THR A 77 5.52 32.27 25.32
C THR A 77 5.05 31.80 26.69
N GLU A 78 5.94 31.75 27.69
CA GLU A 78 5.79 32.24 29.09
C GLU A 78 7.15 32.12 29.80
#